data_AF-A0A7J4FRT6-F1
#
_entry.id   AF-A0A7J4FRT6-F1
#
_cell.length_a   1.000
_cell.length_b   1.000
_cell.length_c   1.000
_cell.angle_alpha   90.00
_cell.angle_beta   90.00
_cell.angle_gamma   90.00
#
_symmetry.space_group_name_H-M   'P 1'
#
loop_
_entity.id
_entity.type
_entity.pdbx_description
1 polymer ?
#
loop_
_entity_poly.entity_id
_entity_poly.type
_entity_poly.pdbx_seq_one_letter_code
_entity_poly.pdbx_strand_id
1 'polypeptide(L)'
;MFDLSTILSCLTMCLDTTTLARLRVIVPAMLAMTGRVTMPGISRWAEEGGSYHTVQRFFNTMIEWENVHWCFFCHCFSHIGGPYPQT
;
A
#
# COMPACT_ATOMS: atom_id res chain seq x y z
N MET A 1 14.40 8.26 -5.56
CA MET A 1 13.15 7.80 -6.21
C MET A 1 12.72 6.57 -5.45
N PHE A 2 11.56 6.58 -4.78
CA PHE A 2 11.19 5.49 -3.87
C PHE A 2 10.72 4.26 -4.66
N ASP A 3 11.31 3.09 -4.40
CA ASP A 3 10.83 1.83 -4.96
C ASP A 3 9.52 1.43 -4.27
N LEU A 4 8.48 1.15 -5.06
CA LEU A 4 7.16 0.77 -4.56
C LEU A 4 7.23 -0.47 -3.64
N SER A 5 8.09 -1.42 -3.97
CA SER A 5 8.33 -2.62 -3.15
C SER A 5 8.89 -2.27 -1.76
N THR A 6 9.78 -1.28 -1.68
CA THR A 6 10.38 -0.79 -0.42
C THR A 6 9.33 -0.10 0.44
N ILE A 7 8.54 0.80 -0.16
CA ILE A 7 7.39 1.45 0.49
C ILE A 7 6.43 0.40 1.06
N LEU A 8 5.99 -0.55 0.23
CA LEU A 8 5.01 -1.54 0.68
C LEU A 8 5.59 -2.46 1.75
N SER A 9 6.90 -2.71 1.76
CA SER A 9 7.54 -3.54 2.77
C SER A 9 7.61 -2.87 4.15
N CYS A 10 7.60 -1.54 4.25
CA CYS A 10 7.54 -0.87 5.56
C CYS A 10 6.20 -1.10 6.27
N LEU A 11 5.14 -1.39 5.52
CA LEU A 11 3.80 -1.62 6.06
C LEU A 11 3.67 -2.98 6.77
N THR A 12 4.68 -3.85 6.70
CA THR A 12 4.74 -5.10 7.48
C THR A 12 4.64 -4.88 8.98
N MET A 13 4.99 -3.68 9.47
CA MET A 13 4.89 -3.33 10.90
C MET A 13 3.45 -3.06 11.37
N CYS A 14 2.52 -2.79 10.44
CA CYS A 14 1.16 -2.35 10.77
C CYS A 14 0.05 -3.12 10.04
N LEU A 15 0.38 -3.94 9.04
CA LEU A 15 -0.56 -4.76 8.29
C LEU A 15 -0.20 -6.24 8.43
N ASP A 16 -1.24 -7.08 8.50
CA ASP A 16 -1.05 -8.52 8.40
C ASP A 16 -0.55 -8.93 6.99
N THR A 17 0.03 -10.12 6.92
CA THR A 17 0.65 -10.66 5.70
C THR A 17 -0.34 -10.77 4.54
N THR A 18 -1.61 -11.08 4.80
CA THR A 18 -2.63 -11.25 3.77
C THR A 18 -3.07 -9.90 3.22
N THR A 19 -3.34 -8.94 4.09
CA THR A 19 -3.71 -7.58 3.68
C THR A 19 -2.59 -6.92 2.89
N LEU A 20 -1.34 -7.08 3.33
CA LEU A 20 -0.17 -6.56 2.62
C LEU A 20 0.01 -7.24 1.24
N ALA A 21 -0.15 -8.56 1.16
CA ALA A 21 -0.05 -9.26 -0.13
C ALA A 21 -1.10 -8.77 -1.12
N ARG A 22 -2.35 -8.54 -0.68
CA ARG A 22 -3.40 -7.96 -1.53
C ARG A 22 -3.07 -6.52 -1.94
N LEU A 23 -2.54 -5.71 -1.02
CA LEU A 23 -2.12 -4.35 -1.31
C LEU A 23 -1.03 -4.30 -2.38
N ARG A 24 -0.06 -5.22 -2.35
CA ARG A 24 1.01 -5.36 -3.37
C ARG A 24 0.48 -5.65 -4.77
N VAL A 25 -0.69 -6.26 -4.89
CA VAL A 25 -1.36 -6.52 -6.17
C VAL A 25 -2.21 -5.32 -6.60
N ILE A 26 -2.91 -4.69 -5.66
CA ILE A 26 -3.87 -3.61 -5.93
C ILE A 26 -3.17 -2.30 -6.27
N VAL A 27 -2.10 -1.93 -5.56
CA VAL A 27 -1.44 -0.63 -5.74
C VAL A 27 -0.86 -0.45 -7.16
N PRO A 28 -0.11 -1.42 -7.74
CA PRO A 28 0.36 -1.31 -9.12
C PRO A 28 -0.79 -1.18 -10.12
N ALA A 29 -1.87 -1.96 -9.94
CA ALA A 29 -3.04 -1.90 -10.81
C ALA A 29 -3.72 -0.52 -10.75
N MET A 30 -3.88 0.06 -9.56
CA MET A 30 -4.43 1.41 -9.38
C MET A 30 -3.55 2.48 -10.04
N LEU A 31 -2.22 2.34 -9.97
CA LEU A 31 -1.28 3.28 -10.58
C LEU A 31 -1.23 3.18 -12.12
N ALA A 32 -1.49 1.99 -12.68
CA ALA A 32 -1.55 1.78 -14.13
C ALA A 32 -2.87 2.24 -14.77
N MET A 33 -3.95 2.30 -13.99
CA MET A 33 -5.27 2.72 -14.47
C MET A 33 -5.30 4.22 -14.78
N THR A 34 -5.89 4.58 -15.92
CA THR A 34 -6.25 5.96 -16.25
C THR A 34 -7.76 6.17 -16.17
N GLY A 35 -8.19 7.30 -15.63
CA GLY A 35 -9.62 7.59 -15.43
C GLY A 35 -10.19 6.96 -14.15
N ARG A 36 -11.35 6.29 -14.26
CA ARG A 36 -12.10 5.82 -13.09
C ARG A 36 -11.49 4.55 -12.50
N VAL A 37 -11.01 4.65 -11.27
CA VAL A 37 -10.56 3.49 -10.46
C VAL A 37 -11.79 2.82 -9.83
N THR A 38 -12.06 1.57 -10.20
CA THR A 38 -13.20 0.77 -9.70
C THR A 38 -12.71 -0.63 -9.34
N MET A 39 -13.37 -1.34 -8.43
CA MET A 39 -12.95 -2.72 -8.07
C MET A 39 -12.88 -3.67 -9.28
N PRO A 40 -13.86 -3.68 -10.22
CA PRO A 40 -13.74 -4.48 -11.45
C PRO A 40 -12.65 -3.97 -12.40
N GLY A 41 -12.35 -2.67 -12.37
CA GLY A 41 -11.25 -2.09 -13.13
C GLY A 41 -9.89 -2.54 -12.59
N ILE A 42 -9.72 -2.48 -11.27
CA ILE A 42 -8.54 -2.99 -10.57
C ILE A 42 -8.35 -4.47 -10.88
N SER A 43 -9.40 -5.28 -10.80
CA SER A 43 -9.29 -6.72 -11.11
C SER A 43 -8.91 -7.03 -12.56
N ARG A 44 -9.12 -6.10 -13.50
CA ARG A 44 -8.70 -6.27 -14.90
C ARG A 44 -7.24 -5.88 -15.12
N TRP A 45 -6.72 -4.97 -14.29
CA TRP A 45 -5.35 -4.46 -14.37
C TRP A 45 -4.39 -5.17 -13.43
N ALA A 46 -4.89 -5.65 -12.30
CA ALA A 46 -4.18 -6.55 -11.41
C ALA A 46 -4.12 -7.89 -12.13
N GLU A 47 -2.93 -8.24 -12.62
CA GLU A 47 -2.63 -9.47 -13.35
C GLU A 47 -2.90 -10.72 -12.47
N GLU A 48 -2.00 -11.69 -12.45
CA GLU A 48 -2.17 -12.87 -11.63
C GLU A 48 -2.24 -12.53 -10.13
N GLY A 49 -3.23 -13.09 -9.42
CA GLY A 49 -3.51 -12.80 -8.00
C GLY A 49 -4.54 -11.67 -7.76
N GLY A 50 -4.93 -10.94 -8.80
CA GLY A 50 -5.82 -9.77 -8.76
C GLY A 50 -7.31 -10.04 -8.90
N SER A 51 -7.82 -11.24 -8.59
CA SER A 51 -9.23 -11.57 -8.83
C SER A 51 -10.19 -10.56 -8.19
N TYR A 52 -11.38 -10.37 -8.78
CA TYR A 52 -12.39 -9.47 -8.24
C TYR A 52 -12.70 -9.80 -6.77
N HIS A 53 -12.75 -11.08 -6.42
CA HIS A 53 -13.00 -11.51 -5.04
C HIS A 53 -11.83 -11.16 -4.10
N THR A 54 -10.58 -11.14 -4.60
CA THR A 54 -9.41 -10.64 -3.86
C THR A 54 -9.51 -9.15 -3.61
N VAL A 55 -9.82 -8.38 -4.65
CA VAL A 55 -10.00 -6.92 -4.58
C VAL A 55 -11.14 -6.57 -3.62
N GLN A 56 -12.28 -7.23 -3.76
CA GLN A 56 -13.43 -7.07 -2.88
C GLN A 56 -13.08 -7.41 -1.42
N ARG A 57 -12.34 -8.51 -1.18
CA ARG A 57 -11.89 -8.85 0.18
C ARG A 57 -11.00 -7.77 0.78
N PHE A 58 -10.08 -7.20 0.00
CA PHE A 58 -9.23 -6.10 0.47
C PHE A 58 -10.06 -4.88 0.88
N PHE A 59 -10.95 -4.40 0.02
CA PHE A 59 -11.76 -3.22 0.33
C PHE A 59 -12.79 -3.44 1.45
N ASN A 60 -13.15 -4.69 1.74
CA ASN A 60 -13.98 -5.05 2.90
C ASN A 60 -13.16 -5.36 4.16
N THR A 61 -11.83 -5.34 4.09
CA THR A 61 -10.98 -5.55 5.27
C THR A 61 -10.93 -4.26 6.07
N MET A 62 -11.15 -4.35 7.38
CA MET A 62 -10.98 -3.22 8.28
C MET A 62 -9.48 -2.93 8.45
N ILE A 63 -9.05 -1.79 7.92
CA ILE A 63 -7.66 -1.33 7.97
C ILE A 63 -7.61 -0.07 8.82
N GLU A 64 -6.72 -0.04 9.79
CA GLU A 64 -6.43 1.15 10.59
C GLU A 64 -5.56 2.12 9.76
N TRP A 65 -6.21 2.89 8.89
CA TRP A 65 -5.53 3.76 7.93
C TRP A 65 -4.64 4.82 8.57
N GLU A 66 -4.96 5.27 9.80
CA GLU A 66 -4.11 6.18 10.56
C GLU A 66 -2.71 5.59 10.78
N ASN A 67 -2.64 4.34 11.25
CA ASN A 67 -1.37 3.63 11.44
C ASN A 67 -0.63 3.39 10.13
N VAL A 68 -1.35 3.05 9.05
CA VAL A 68 -0.76 2.87 7.72
C VAL A 68 -0.12 4.17 7.23
N HIS A 69 -0.83 5.30 7.32
CA HIS A 69 -0.33 6.61 6.91
C HIS A 69 0.84 7.06 7.77
N TRP A 70 0.78 6.85 9.09
CA TRP A 70 1.87 7.19 9.99
C TRP A 70 3.13 6.37 9.70
N CYS A 71 2.98 5.06 9.50
CA CYS A 71 4.08 4.17 9.17
C CYS A 71 4.75 4.56 7.84
N PHE A 72 3.94 4.91 6.84
CA PHE A 72 4.40 5.45 5.56
C PHE A 72 5.15 6.79 5.73
N PHE A 73 4.58 7.72 6.50
CA PHE A 73 5.20 9.02 6.77
C PHE A 73 6.55 8.85 7.49
N CYS A 74 6.59 8.08 8.57
CA CYS A 74 7.82 7.76 9.29
C CYS A 74 8.88 7.15 8.35
N HIS A 75 8.51 6.21 7.49
CA HIS A 75 9.46 5.59 6.56
C HIS A 75 9.99 6.58 5.51
N CYS A 76 9.12 7.37 4.88
CA CYS A 76 9.50 8.32 3.83
C CYS A 76 10.23 9.56 4.37
N PHE A 77 9.91 10.01 5.59
CA PHE A 77 10.42 11.25 6.17
C PHE A 77 11.50 11.03 7.24
N SER A 78 11.73 9.82 7.74
CA SER A 78 12.84 9.52 8.67
C SER A 78 14.21 9.83 8.04
N HIS A 79 14.33 9.79 6.71
CA HIS A 79 15.56 10.20 6.00
C HIS A 79 15.76 11.73 5.93
N ILE A 80 14.78 12.53 6.37
CA ILE A 80 14.85 14.00 6.38
C ILE A 80 15.31 14.54 7.75
N GLY A 81 15.32 13.69 8.79
CA GLY A 81 15.87 14.01 10.10
C GLY A 81 17.37 13.76 10.18
N GLY A 82 18.19 14.74 9.80
CA GLY A 82 19.53 14.87 10.39
C GLY A 82 19.41 14.93 11.93
N PRO A 83 20.46 14.54 12.68
CA PRO A 83 20.38 14.44 14.14
C PRO A 83 19.91 15.77 14.72
N TYR A 84 18.79 15.75 15.45
CA TYR A 84 18.37 16.87 16.28
C TYR A 84 19.55 17.25 17.19
N PRO A 85 19.89 18.55 17.33
CA PRO A 85 20.95 18.96 18.23
C PRO A 85 20.54 18.56 19.66
N GLN A 86 21.33 17.67 20.26
CA GLN A 86 21.24 17.36 21.68
C GLN A 86 21.58 18.65 22.43
N THR A 87 20.58 19.26 23.07
CA THR A 87 20.77 20.34 24.04
C THR A 87 21.40 19.82 25.31
#